data_AF-A0A535A861-F1
#
_entry.id   AF-A0A535A861-F1
#
_cell.length_a   1.000
_cell.length_b   1.000
_cell.length_c   1.000
_cell.angle_alpha   90.00
_cell.angle_beta   90.00
_cell.angle_gamma   90.00
#
_symmetry.space_group_name_H-M   'P 1'
#
loop_
_entity.id
_entity.type
_entity.pdbx_description
1 polymer ?
#
loop_
_entity_poly.entity_id
_entity_poly.type
_entity_poly.pdbx_seq_one_letter_code
_entity_poly.pdbx_strand_id
1 'polypeptide(L)'
;MNDRWVILDVGETLVDETRVWSAWADELGIPRLTFMAGLGAVIARGGNHPDVFTMFGSRDWEERRGALEDAYGGFTDADLYPDAHPAFDRLRELGYRLAILANQPAKRTAELHALGFDPEVMAMSEELGAAKPSPAFFTRSLELLGSPPPESVAYVGDRVDN
;
A
#
# COMPACT_ATOMS: atom_id res chain seq x y z
N MET A 1 11.22 18.14 20.91
CA MET A 1 10.37 17.66 19.81
C MET A 1 10.26 16.15 19.97
N ASN A 2 9.12 15.54 19.65
CA ASN A 2 8.95 14.09 19.80
C ASN A 2 9.60 13.43 18.57
N ASP A 3 10.66 12.64 18.77
CA ASP A 3 11.38 11.97 17.68
C ASP A 3 10.76 10.61 17.31
N ARG A 4 9.54 10.33 17.79
CA ARG A 4 8.83 9.07 17.53
C ARG A 4 7.98 9.16 16.28
N TRP A 5 8.16 8.18 15.41
CA TRP A 5 7.49 8.09 14.12
C TRP A 5 6.50 6.93 14.07
N VAL A 6 5.42 7.13 13.31
CA VAL A 6 4.56 6.06 12.83
C VAL A 6 4.54 6.12 11.30
N ILE A 7 4.99 5.05 10.66
CA ILE A 7 4.84 4.84 9.23
C ILE A 7 3.57 4.00 9.03
N LEU A 8 2.67 4.45 8.18
CA LEU A 8 1.45 3.75 7.78
C LEU A 8 1.63 3.19 6.36
N ASP A 9 1.35 1.91 6.17
CA ASP A 9 1.17 1.32 4.84
C ASP A 9 -0.14 1.80 4.21
N VAL A 10 -0.37 1.47 2.93
CA VAL A 10 -1.56 1.89 2.19
C VAL A 10 -2.54 0.74 2.02
N GLY A 11 -2.18 -0.28 1.24
CA GLY A 11 -3.07 -1.41 0.93
C GLY A 11 -3.37 -2.24 2.17
N GLU A 12 -4.63 -2.59 2.35
CA GLU A 12 -5.15 -3.33 3.50
C GLU A 12 -4.80 -2.72 4.87
N THR A 13 -4.46 -1.42 4.90
CA THR A 13 -4.10 -0.66 6.10
C THR A 13 -4.88 0.64 6.19
N LEU A 14 -4.69 1.54 5.20
CA LEU A 14 -5.52 2.75 5.04
C LEU A 14 -6.64 2.51 4.03
N VAL A 15 -6.35 1.70 3.01
CA VAL A 15 -7.21 1.45 1.84
C VAL A 15 -7.60 -0.02 1.80
N ASP A 16 -8.90 -0.31 1.74
CA ASP A 16 -9.48 -1.59 1.34
C ASP A 16 -9.23 -1.80 -0.16
N GLU A 17 -8.42 -2.80 -0.50
CA GLU A 17 -8.03 -3.06 -1.89
C GLU A 17 -9.04 -3.96 -2.63
N THR A 18 -10.20 -4.28 -2.02
CA THR A 18 -11.25 -5.10 -2.63
C THR A 18 -11.61 -4.61 -4.02
N ARG A 19 -11.67 -3.29 -4.24
CA ARG A 19 -12.06 -2.72 -5.53
C ARG A 19 -10.99 -2.87 -6.61
N VAL A 20 -9.71 -2.64 -6.30
CA VAL A 20 -8.62 -2.83 -7.27
C VAL A 20 -8.46 -4.30 -7.64
N TRP A 21 -8.56 -5.20 -6.66
CA TRP A 21 -8.48 -6.64 -6.92
C TRP A 21 -9.72 -7.17 -7.65
N SER A 22 -10.90 -6.58 -7.42
CA SER A 22 -12.10 -6.86 -8.22
C SER A 22 -11.95 -6.39 -9.67
N ALA A 23 -11.36 -5.22 -9.89
CA ALA A 23 -11.09 -4.71 -11.24
C ALA A 23 -10.12 -5.62 -12.01
N TRP A 24 -9.08 -6.14 -11.34
CA TRP A 24 -8.19 -7.15 -11.93
C TRP A 24 -8.91 -8.44 -12.30
N ALA A 25 -9.78 -8.94 -11.41
CA ALA A 25 -10.56 -10.14 -11.69
C ALA A 25 -11.46 -9.96 -12.93
N ASP A 26 -12.14 -8.81 -13.01
CA ASP A 26 -13.01 -8.47 -14.14
C ASP A 26 -12.22 -8.33 -15.46
N GLU A 27 -11.06 -7.65 -15.44
CA GLU A 27 -10.16 -7.48 -16.59
C GLU A 27 -9.63 -8.82 -17.13
N LEU A 28 -9.38 -9.79 -16.23
CA LEU A 28 -8.91 -11.13 -16.60
C LEU A 28 -10.06 -12.10 -16.93
N GLY A 29 -11.32 -11.69 -16.77
CA GLY A 29 -12.48 -12.56 -16.96
C GLY A 29 -12.57 -13.69 -15.93
N ILE A 30 -12.01 -13.48 -14.74
CA ILE A 30 -11.99 -14.45 -13.64
C ILE A 30 -13.09 -14.07 -12.64
N PRO A 31 -13.93 -15.00 -12.16
CA PRO A 31 -14.88 -14.68 -11.10
C PRO A 31 -14.18 -14.07 -9.88
N ARG A 32 -14.65 -12.93 -9.39
CA ARG A 32 -14.03 -12.20 -8.27
C ARG A 32 -13.74 -13.09 -7.06
N LEU A 33 -14.69 -13.94 -6.67
CA LEU A 33 -14.50 -14.91 -5.57
C LEU A 33 -13.31 -15.85 -5.83
N THR A 34 -13.17 -16.34 -7.06
CA THR A 34 -12.05 -17.21 -7.45
C THR A 34 -10.73 -16.46 -7.42
N PHE A 35 -10.70 -15.23 -7.95
CA PHE A 35 -9.49 -14.41 -7.95
C PHE A 35 -9.01 -14.10 -6.53
N MET A 36 -9.91 -13.64 -5.66
CA MET A 36 -9.60 -13.32 -4.26
C MET A 36 -9.10 -14.57 -3.49
N ALA A 37 -9.72 -15.74 -3.73
CA ALA A 37 -9.24 -16.99 -3.14
C ALA A 37 -7.83 -17.35 -3.62
N GLY A 38 -7.52 -17.11 -4.90
CA GLY A 38 -6.17 -17.29 -5.45
C GLY A 38 -5.16 -16.32 -4.83
N LEU A 39 -5.52 -15.05 -4.72
CA LEU A 39 -4.69 -14.01 -4.10
C LEU A 39 -4.37 -14.37 -2.65
N GLY A 40 -5.38 -14.70 -1.85
CA GLY A 40 -5.18 -15.14 -0.46
C GLY A 40 -4.31 -16.40 -0.37
N ALA A 41 -4.47 -17.36 -1.28
CA ALA A 41 -3.64 -18.56 -1.30
C ALA A 41 -2.16 -18.27 -1.66
N VAL A 42 -1.90 -17.29 -2.52
CA VAL A 42 -0.54 -16.80 -2.84
C VAL A 42 0.09 -16.18 -1.59
N ILE A 43 -0.63 -15.26 -0.95
CA ILE A 43 -0.17 -14.54 0.24
C ILE A 43 0.11 -15.51 1.39
N ALA A 44 -0.80 -16.46 1.65
CA ALA A 44 -0.65 -17.44 2.72
C ALA A 44 0.57 -18.36 2.56
N ARG A 45 1.13 -18.48 1.35
CA ARG A 45 2.37 -19.22 1.06
C ARG A 45 3.62 -18.34 1.07
N GLY A 46 3.50 -17.07 1.43
CA GLY A 46 4.59 -16.10 1.40
C GLY A 46 4.93 -15.60 -0.01
N GLY A 47 4.02 -15.76 -0.97
CA GLY A 47 4.16 -15.20 -2.31
C GLY A 47 3.80 -13.71 -2.34
N ASN A 48 4.20 -13.05 -3.44
CA ASN A 48 3.88 -11.65 -3.69
C ASN A 48 2.60 -11.55 -4.53
N HIS A 49 1.89 -10.41 -4.42
CA HIS A 49 0.65 -10.20 -5.17
C HIS A 49 0.72 -10.57 -6.67
N PRO A 50 1.78 -10.22 -7.43
CA PRO A 50 1.86 -10.57 -8.84
C PRO A 50 1.85 -12.08 -9.16
N ASP A 51 2.18 -12.94 -8.19
CA ASP A 51 2.17 -14.39 -8.38
C ASP A 51 0.75 -14.92 -8.65
N VAL A 52 -0.30 -14.18 -8.25
CA VAL A 52 -1.69 -14.54 -8.55
C VAL A 52 -1.99 -14.55 -10.05
N PHE A 53 -1.37 -13.66 -10.82
CA PHE A 53 -1.55 -13.60 -12.27
C PHE A 53 -0.97 -14.86 -12.93
N THR A 54 0.23 -15.26 -12.50
CA THR A 54 0.87 -16.49 -12.95
C THR A 54 0.05 -17.73 -12.55
N MET A 55 -0.53 -17.73 -11.35
CA MET A 55 -1.42 -18.80 -10.88
C MET A 55 -2.64 -18.99 -11.80
N PHE A 56 -3.19 -17.92 -12.36
CA PHE A 56 -4.28 -17.97 -13.34
C PHE A 56 -3.82 -18.02 -14.80
N GLY A 57 -2.52 -18.18 -15.05
CA GLY A 57 -1.95 -18.32 -16.40
C GLY A 57 -1.82 -17.01 -17.18
N SER A 58 -2.06 -15.85 -16.57
CA SER A 58 -1.81 -14.55 -17.19
C SER A 58 -0.33 -14.18 -17.06
N ARG A 59 0.35 -14.08 -18.20
CA ARG A 59 1.75 -13.67 -18.32
C ARG A 59 1.90 -12.25 -18.88
N ASP A 60 0.80 -11.71 -19.37
CA ASP A 60 0.62 -10.41 -20.03
C ASP A 60 -0.04 -9.38 -19.11
N TRP A 61 -0.22 -9.68 -17.81
CA TRP A 61 -0.95 -8.81 -16.89
C TRP A 61 -0.35 -7.40 -16.81
N GLU A 62 0.97 -7.25 -16.96
CA GLU A 62 1.63 -5.94 -16.96
C GLU A 62 1.16 -5.04 -18.11
N GLU A 63 0.88 -5.64 -19.28
CA GLU A 63 0.38 -4.93 -20.47
C GLU A 63 -1.05 -4.42 -20.27
N ARG A 64 -1.81 -5.06 -19.35
CA ARG A 64 -3.19 -4.71 -19.01
C ARG A 64 -3.29 -3.63 -17.94
N ARG A 65 -2.18 -3.19 -17.35
CA ARG A 65 -2.20 -2.14 -16.30
C ARG A 65 -2.86 -0.86 -16.76
N GLY A 66 -2.73 -0.46 -18.03
CA GLY A 66 -3.43 0.73 -18.54
C GLY A 66 -4.95 0.59 -18.44
N ALA A 67 -5.49 -0.52 -18.95
CA ALA A 67 -6.93 -0.81 -18.91
C ALA A 67 -7.46 -0.96 -17.47
N LEU A 68 -6.68 -1.61 -16.60
CA LEU A 68 -7.00 -1.68 -15.18
C LEU A 68 -7.15 -0.29 -14.59
N GLU A 69 -6.18 0.61 -14.84
CA GLU A 69 -6.17 1.94 -14.23
C GLU A 69 -7.33 2.80 -14.71
N ASP A 70 -7.73 2.65 -15.97
CA ASP A 70 -8.93 3.30 -16.50
C ASP A 70 -10.21 2.76 -15.83
N ALA A 71 -10.28 1.45 -15.58
CA ALA A 71 -11.41 0.80 -14.91
C ALA A 71 -11.44 1.08 -13.39
N TYR A 72 -10.28 1.15 -12.76
CA TYR A 72 -10.11 1.39 -11.34
C TYR A 72 -10.27 2.88 -11.00
N GLY A 73 -9.74 3.79 -11.80
CA GLY A 73 -9.90 5.23 -11.55
C GLY A 73 -9.21 5.76 -10.29
N GLY A 74 -8.30 4.98 -9.68
CA GLY A 74 -7.52 5.37 -8.49
C GLY A 74 -8.28 5.33 -7.18
N PHE A 75 -7.66 5.77 -6.08
CA PHE A 75 -8.27 5.74 -4.75
C PHE A 75 -9.45 6.71 -4.62
N THR A 76 -10.46 6.30 -3.86
CA THR A 76 -11.64 7.09 -3.50
C THR A 76 -11.93 6.99 -2.01
N ASP A 77 -12.74 7.90 -1.47
CA ASP A 77 -13.16 7.85 -0.05
C ASP A 77 -13.83 6.53 0.33
N ALA A 78 -14.51 5.87 -0.63
CA ALA A 78 -15.18 4.60 -0.40
C ALA A 78 -14.22 3.42 -0.21
N ASP A 79 -12.95 3.59 -0.57
CA ASP A 79 -11.91 2.58 -0.35
C ASP A 79 -11.23 2.74 1.01
N LEU A 80 -11.48 3.83 1.74
CA LEU A 80 -10.83 4.01 3.04
C LEU A 80 -11.48 3.12 4.10
N TYR A 81 -10.64 2.51 4.94
CA TYR A 81 -11.14 1.89 6.16
C TYR A 81 -11.83 2.95 7.04
N PRO A 82 -12.95 2.62 7.72
CA PRO A 82 -13.74 3.61 8.46
C PRO A 82 -12.95 4.38 9.54
N ASP A 83 -11.87 3.79 10.04
CA ASP A 83 -10.99 4.35 11.05
C ASP A 83 -9.66 4.92 10.51
N ALA A 84 -9.43 4.92 9.19
CA ALA A 84 -8.18 5.40 8.60
C ALA A 84 -7.89 6.87 8.95
N HIS A 85 -8.84 7.78 8.68
CA HIS A 85 -8.71 9.19 9.08
C HIS A 85 -8.73 9.39 10.60
N PRO A 86 -9.71 8.83 11.36
CA PRO A 86 -9.70 8.93 12.80
C PRO A 86 -8.38 8.48 13.45
N ALA A 87 -7.77 7.40 12.99
CA ALA A 87 -6.49 6.91 13.48
C ALA A 87 -5.34 7.85 13.10
N PHE A 88 -5.28 8.30 11.85
CA PHE A 88 -4.27 9.25 11.37
C PHE A 88 -4.27 10.54 12.19
N ASP A 89 -5.45 11.15 12.36
CA ASP A 89 -5.60 12.37 13.15
C ASP A 89 -5.25 12.15 14.62
N ARG A 90 -5.67 11.01 15.19
CA ARG A 90 -5.38 10.69 16.58
C ARG A 90 -3.90 10.53 16.86
N LEU A 91 -3.14 9.89 15.96
CA LEU A 91 -1.69 9.76 16.11
C LEU A 91 -1.00 11.14 16.07
N ARG A 92 -1.46 12.04 15.19
CA ARG A 92 -0.96 13.41 15.13
C ARG A 92 -1.27 14.19 16.41
N GLU A 93 -2.49 14.09 16.96
CA GLU A 93 -2.85 14.71 18.24
C GLU A 93 -2.00 14.20 19.42
N LEU A 94 -1.62 12.93 19.39
CA LEU A 94 -0.71 12.32 20.37
C LEU A 94 0.75 12.79 20.20
N GLY A 95 1.02 13.61 19.17
CA GLY A 95 2.32 14.21 18.90
C GLY A 95 3.29 13.28 18.19
N TYR A 96 2.81 12.19 17.56
CA TYR A 96 3.65 11.37 16.68
C TYR A 96 3.92 12.09 15.37
N ARG A 97 5.11 11.87 14.83
CA ARG A 97 5.44 12.23 13.46
C ARG A 97 4.94 11.15 12.53
N LEU A 98 4.31 11.53 11.43
CA LEU A 98 3.61 10.57 10.55
C LEU A 98 4.28 10.49 9.20
N ALA A 99 4.40 9.26 8.70
CA ALA A 99 4.81 8.97 7.35
C ALA A 99 3.85 7.97 6.69
N ILE A 100 3.72 8.04 5.37
CA ILE A 100 3.03 7.02 4.57
C ILE A 100 4.02 6.48 3.55
N LEU A 101 4.38 5.20 3.67
CA LEU A 101 5.38 4.55 2.82
C LEU A 101 4.88 3.18 2.39
N ALA A 102 4.65 2.96 1.09
CA ALA A 102 3.98 1.75 0.62
C ALA A 102 4.48 1.21 -0.72
N ASN A 103 4.21 -0.07 -1.00
CA ASN A 103 4.45 -0.70 -2.30
C ASN A 103 3.39 -0.28 -3.32
N GLN A 104 3.46 0.96 -3.78
CA GLN A 104 2.51 1.54 -4.73
C GLN A 104 3.21 2.23 -5.91
N PRO A 105 2.49 2.50 -7.01
CA PRO A 105 2.94 3.44 -8.03
C PRO A 105 3.03 4.87 -7.52
N ALA A 106 3.94 5.68 -8.08
CA ALA A 106 4.20 7.07 -7.66
C ALA A 106 2.95 7.97 -7.71
N LYS A 107 2.04 7.72 -8.66
CA LYS A 107 0.79 8.50 -8.80
C LYS A 107 -0.12 8.43 -7.57
N ARG A 108 -0.02 7.38 -6.74
CA ARG A 108 -0.86 7.20 -5.56
C ARG A 108 -0.60 8.27 -4.49
N THR A 109 0.57 8.91 -4.50
CA THR A 109 0.88 10.05 -3.62
C THR A 109 -0.13 11.19 -3.79
N ALA A 110 -0.42 11.58 -5.04
CA ALA A 110 -1.39 12.66 -5.30
C ALA A 110 -2.82 12.26 -4.92
N GLU A 111 -3.18 10.99 -5.09
CA GLU A 111 -4.50 10.45 -4.73
C GLU A 111 -4.72 10.47 -3.21
N LEU A 112 -3.72 10.04 -2.42
CA LEU A 112 -3.81 10.08 -0.95
C LEU A 112 -3.89 11.51 -0.41
N HIS A 113 -3.17 12.45 -1.01
CA HIS A 113 -3.33 13.87 -0.68
C HIS A 113 -4.73 14.39 -1.02
N ALA A 114 -5.31 13.98 -2.15
CA ALA A 114 -6.69 14.35 -2.52
C ALA A 114 -7.72 13.77 -1.55
N LEU A 115 -7.43 12.62 -0.95
CA LEU A 115 -8.22 12.02 0.13
C LEU A 115 -7.96 12.65 1.51
N GLY A 116 -7.06 13.63 1.62
CA GLY A 116 -6.85 14.40 2.84
C GLY A 116 -5.79 13.83 3.79
N PHE A 117 -4.95 12.89 3.34
CA PHE A 117 -3.75 12.50 4.09
C PHE A 117 -2.61 13.50 3.84
N ASP A 118 -2.08 14.07 4.92
CA ASP A 118 -0.98 15.04 4.89
C ASP A 118 0.09 14.69 5.95
N PRO A 119 0.87 13.61 5.73
CA PRO A 119 1.97 13.23 6.61
C PRO A 119 3.20 14.12 6.38
N GLU A 120 4.15 14.08 7.31
CA GLU A 120 5.43 14.79 7.15
C GLU A 120 6.29 14.18 6.03
N VAL A 121 6.15 12.88 5.78
CA VAL A 121 6.84 12.16 4.72
C VAL A 121 5.84 11.26 4.00
N MET A 122 5.78 11.34 2.67
CA MET A 122 5.04 10.40 1.84
C MET A 122 5.92 9.96 0.68
N ALA A 123 6.02 8.65 0.43
CA ALA A 123 6.71 8.11 -0.74
C ALA A 123 6.24 6.69 -1.06
N MET A 124 6.18 6.38 -2.35
CA MET A 124 5.83 5.04 -2.82
C MET A 124 7.07 4.28 -3.29
N SER A 125 6.98 2.95 -3.36
CA SER A 125 8.10 2.09 -3.77
C SER A 125 8.71 2.46 -5.14
N GLU A 126 7.89 2.98 -6.06
CA GLU A 126 8.34 3.44 -7.37
C GLU A 126 9.28 4.66 -7.26
N GLU A 127 8.97 5.61 -6.37
CA GLU A 127 9.79 6.78 -6.10
C GLU A 127 11.04 6.41 -5.29
N LEU A 128 10.86 5.51 -4.33
CA LEU A 128 11.94 4.97 -3.49
C LEU A 128 12.92 4.11 -4.26
N GLY A 129 12.55 3.53 -5.41
CA GLY A 129 13.37 2.58 -6.17
C GLY A 129 13.68 1.28 -5.41
N ALA A 130 12.88 0.96 -4.41
CA ALA A 130 12.95 -0.24 -3.57
C ALA A 130 11.53 -0.57 -3.10
N ALA A 131 11.24 -1.85 -2.86
CA ALA A 131 9.93 -2.33 -2.42
C ALA A 131 10.09 -3.33 -1.28
N LYS A 132 9.11 -3.35 -0.36
CA LYS A 132 8.98 -4.40 0.65
C LYS A 132 8.85 -5.77 -0.04
N PRO A 133 9.44 -6.84 0.52
CA PRO A 133 10.09 -6.90 1.85
C PRO A 133 11.61 -6.68 1.82
N SER A 134 12.15 -6.03 0.78
CA SER A 134 13.60 -5.78 0.71
C SER A 134 14.07 -4.90 1.87
N PRO A 135 15.17 -5.26 2.59
CA PRO A 135 15.76 -4.40 3.61
C PRO A 135 16.09 -2.98 3.11
N ALA A 136 16.39 -2.83 1.81
CA ALA A 136 16.67 -1.54 1.21
C ALA A 136 15.49 -0.57 1.27
N PHE A 137 14.24 -1.08 1.26
CA PHE A 137 13.04 -0.25 1.43
C PHE A 137 13.04 0.41 2.80
N PHE A 138 13.30 -0.38 3.86
CA PHE A 138 13.31 0.10 5.25
C PHE A 138 14.49 1.05 5.52
N THR A 139 15.68 0.74 4.98
CA THR A 139 16.83 1.64 5.09
C THR A 139 16.52 3.00 4.47
N ARG A 140 15.98 3.03 3.24
CA ARG A 140 15.61 4.29 2.56
C ARG A 140 14.46 5.01 3.26
N SER A 141 13.52 4.26 3.83
CA SER A 141 12.45 4.83 4.66
C SER A 141 13.04 5.63 5.82
N LEU A 142 13.96 5.04 6.60
CA LEU A 142 14.62 5.73 7.71
C LEU A 142 15.40 6.97 7.25
N GLU A 143 16.09 6.91 6.11
CA GLU A 143 16.80 8.06 5.53
C GLU A 143 15.84 9.21 5.21
N LEU A 144 14.67 8.93 4.63
CA LEU A 144 13.63 9.94 4.37
C LEU A 144 13.07 10.57 5.65
N LEU A 145 12.99 9.80 6.74
CA LEU A 145 12.57 10.30 8.05
C LEU A 145 13.63 11.18 8.74
N GLY A 146 14.82 11.34 8.14
CA GLY A 146 15.96 12.05 8.73
C GLY A 146 16.83 11.17 9.64
N SER A 147 16.82 9.86 9.42
CA SER A 147 17.60 8.85 10.16
C SER A 147 17.35 8.81 11.67
N PRO A 148 16.08 8.70 12.14
CA PRO A 148 15.78 8.49 13.55
C PRO A 148 16.29 7.12 14.03
N PRO A 149 16.46 6.92 15.35
CA PRO A 149 16.74 5.60 15.91
C PRO A 149 15.64 4.60 15.50
N PRO A 150 15.95 3.42 14.92
CA PRO A 150 14.93 2.47 14.46
C PRO A 150 13.90 2.09 15.53
N GLU A 151 14.32 1.98 16.80
CA GLU A 151 13.45 1.68 17.94
C GLU A 151 12.42 2.78 18.26
N SER A 152 12.56 3.96 17.66
CA SER A 152 11.62 5.08 17.77
C SER A 152 10.59 5.13 16.63
N VAL A 153 10.68 4.20 15.67
CA VAL A 153 9.80 4.13 14.50
C VAL A 153 8.93 2.88 14.59
N ALA A 154 7.61 3.07 14.55
CA ALA A 154 6.67 1.97 14.35
C ALA A 154 6.25 1.93 12.88
N TYR A 155 6.35 0.77 12.24
CA TYR A 155 5.76 0.52 10.92
C TYR A 155 4.45 -0.25 11.11
N VAL A 156 3.35 0.28 10.60
CA VAL A 156 2.01 -0.29 10.74
C VAL A 156 1.53 -0.73 9.36
N GLY A 157 1.27 -2.03 9.23
CA GLY A 157 0.63 -2.61 8.05
C GLY A 157 0.03 -3.98 8.36
N ASP A 158 -0.63 -4.59 7.39
CA ASP A 158 -1.41 -5.82 7.53
C ASP A 158 -0.58 -7.11 7.41
N ARG A 159 0.56 -7.05 6.73
CA ARG A 159 1.43 -8.20 6.48
C ARG A 159 2.62 -8.27 7.42
N VAL A 160 3.11 -9.49 7.66
CA VAL A 160 4.31 -9.76 8.49
C VAL A 160 5.62 -9.40 7.81
N ASP A 161 5.57 -9.15 6.50
CA ASP A 161 6.71 -8.77 5.67
C ASP A 161 6.77 -7.24 5.45
N ASN A 162 5.90 -6.51 6.16
CA ASN A 162 5.94 -5.06 6.40
C ASN A 162 6.87 -4.69 7.56
#